data_AF-A0A2J1DTI9-F1
#
_entry.id   AF-A0A2J1DTI9-F1
#
_cell.length_a   1.000
_cell.length_b   1.000
_cell.length_c   1.000
_cell.angle_alpha   90.00
_cell.angle_beta   90.00
_cell.angle_gamma   90.00
#
_symmetry.space_group_name_H-M   'P 1'
#
loop_
_entity.id
_entity.type
_entity.pdbx_description
1 polymer ?
#
loop_
_entity_poly.entity_id
_entity_poly.type
_entity_poly.pdbx_seq_one_letter_code
_entity_poly.pdbx_strand_id
1 'polypeptide(L)' 'EDNSLFKAIRHQGTIRELPLIVRSIKAISEGRVNIRKGQVTDNCGQTIPGYDLSAEIDHLIQGRE' A
#
# COMPACT_ATOMS: atom_id res chain seq x y z
N GLU A 1 -9.27 -20.65 12.36
CA GLU A 1 -8.05 -21.42 12.03
C GLU A 1 -7.05 -21.20 13.16
N ASP A 2 -6.81 -22.21 14.01
CA ASP A 2 -6.11 -22.05 15.30
C ASP A 2 -4.62 -22.46 15.25
N ASN A 3 -4.04 -22.50 14.06
CA ASN A 3 -2.65 -22.86 13.84
C ASN A 3 -1.74 -21.65 14.13
N SER A 4 -0.73 -21.84 14.99
CA SER A 4 0.21 -20.79 15.42
C SER A 4 1.00 -20.18 14.27
N LEU A 5 1.39 -20.96 13.26
CA LEU A 5 2.10 -20.45 12.07
C LEU A 5 1.22 -19.49 11.28
N PHE A 6 -0.04 -19.86 11.00
CA PHE A 6 -0.94 -18.99 10.25
C PHE A 6 -1.31 -17.71 11.01
N LYS A 7 -1.37 -17.76 12.35
CA LYS A 7 -1.51 -16.56 13.17
C LYS A 7 -0.30 -15.63 13.03
N ALA A 8 0.91 -16.18 13.07
CA ALA A 8 2.14 -15.39 12.91
C ALA A 8 2.23 -14.77 11.51
N ILE A 9 1.91 -15.52 10.45
CA ILE A 9 1.87 -15.01 9.07
C ILE A 9 0.87 -13.85 8.95
N ARG A 10 -0.33 -13.99 9.52
CA ARG A 10 -1.33 -12.91 9.50
C ARG A 10 -0.89 -11.68 10.28
N HIS A 11 -0.28 -11.86 11.45
CA HIS A 11 0.28 -10.75 12.23
C HIS A 11 1.32 -9.99 11.41
N GLN A 12 2.31 -10.70 10.84
CA GLN A 12 3.36 -10.11 10.03
C GLN A 12 2.80 -9.45 8.74
N GLY A 13 1.81 -10.06 8.07
CA GLY A 13 1.13 -9.45 6.94
C GLY A 13 0.39 -8.15 7.31
N THR A 14 -0.29 -8.14 8.46
CA THR A 14 -1.07 -6.99 8.95
C THR A 14 -0.19 -5.75 9.17
N ILE A 15 1.07 -5.94 9.62
CA ILE A 15 2.03 -4.85 9.82
C ILE A 15 2.23 -4.05 8.52
N ARG A 16 2.20 -4.70 7.36
CA ARG A 16 2.36 -4.06 6.04
C ARG A 16 1.04 -3.62 5.40
N GLU A 17 -0.02 -4.41 5.56
CA GLU A 17 -1.30 -4.19 4.88
C GLU A 17 -2.00 -2.90 5.35
N LEU A 18 -2.09 -2.66 6.66
CA LEU A 18 -2.78 -1.47 7.18
C LEU A 18 -2.11 -0.16 6.74
N PRO A 19 -0.77 0.01 6.87
CA PRO A 19 -0.08 1.18 6.35
C PRO A 19 -0.24 1.35 4.84
N LEU A 20 -0.19 0.25 4.06
CA LEU A 20 -0.36 0.29 2.61
C LEU A 20 -1.74 0.84 2.21
N ILE A 21 -2.82 0.40 2.87
CA ILE A 21 -4.17 0.93 2.63
C ILE A 21 -4.23 2.43 2.91
N VAL A 22 -3.76 2.85 4.09
CA VAL A 22 -3.80 4.27 4.49
C VAL A 22 -2.98 5.13 3.53
N ARG A 23 -1.79 4.67 3.13
CA ARG A 23 -0.93 5.40 2.18
C ARG A 23 -1.48 5.42 0.77
N SER A 24 -2.16 4.38 0.34
CA SER A 24 -2.86 4.37 -0.95
C SER A 24 -3.95 5.44 -0.99
N ILE A 25 -4.78 5.51 0.05
CA ILE A 25 -5.82 6.56 0.17
C ILE A 25 -5.19 7.95 0.20
N LYS A 26 -4.11 8.12 0.97
CA LYS A 26 -3.40 9.39 1.06
C LYS A 26 -2.79 9.82 -0.28
N ALA A 27 -2.16 8.92 -1.02
CA ALA A 27 -1.58 9.22 -2.32
C ALA A 27 -2.64 9.67 -3.35
N ILE A 28 -3.84 9.09 -3.28
CA ILE A 28 -4.99 9.55 -4.07
C ILE A 28 -5.45 10.94 -3.63
N SER A 29 -5.62 11.14 -2.32
CA SER A 29 -6.07 12.43 -1.76
C SER A 29 -5.09 13.58 -2.04
N GLU A 30 -3.80 13.30 -2.14
CA GLU A 30 -2.74 14.27 -2.43
C GLU A 30 -2.54 14.48 -3.95
N GLY A 31 -3.26 13.75 -4.80
CA GLY A 31 -3.12 13.83 -6.26
C GLY A 31 -1.80 13.26 -6.80
N ARG A 32 -1.04 12.52 -5.97
CA ARG A 32 0.19 11.80 -6.39
C ARG A 32 -0.12 10.71 -7.42
N VAL A 33 -1.31 10.12 -7.29
CA VAL A 33 -1.90 9.15 -8.21
C VAL A 33 -3.40 9.41 -8.31
N ASN A 34 -3.99 9.15 -9.48
CA ASN A 34 -5.42 9.29 -9.71
C ASN A 34 -5.99 8.08 -10.43
N ILE A 35 -7.28 7.83 -10.27
CA ILE A 35 -8.01 6.82 -11.04
C ILE A 35 -9.01 7.54 -11.94
N ARG A 36 -8.83 7.44 -13.27
CA ARG A 36 -9.68 8.08 -14.27
C ARG A 36 -10.16 7.03 -15.27
N LYS A 37 -11.48 6.90 -15.42
CA LYS A 37 -12.11 5.93 -16.35
C LYS A 37 -11.58 4.49 -16.17
N GLY A 38 -11.33 4.09 -14.92
CA GLY A 38 -10.79 2.76 -14.60
C GLY A 38 -9.28 2.60 -14.85
N GLN A 39 -8.57 3.64 -15.28
CA GLN A 39 -7.12 3.63 -15.45
C GLN A 39 -6.43 4.39 -14.31
N VAL A 40 -5.26 3.90 -13.90
CA VAL A 40 -4.38 4.61 -12.97
C VAL A 40 -3.57 5.64 -13.74
N THR A 41 -3.46 6.84 -13.20
CA THR A 41 -2.71 7.96 -13.79
C THR A 41 -1.78 8.59 -12.75
N ASP A 42 -0.62 9.06 -13.17
CA ASP A 42 0.31 9.81 -12.33
C ASP A 42 -0.21 11.25 -12.05
N ASN A 43 0.61 12.04 -11.36
CA ASN A 43 0.32 13.45 -11.06
C ASN A 43 0.35 14.36 -12.30
N CYS A 44 0.94 13.92 -13.41
CA CYS A 44 0.96 14.59 -14.70
C CYS A 44 -0.23 14.18 -15.58
N GLY A 45 -1.04 13.21 -15.16
CA GLY A 45 -2.16 12.67 -15.91
C GLY A 45 -1.79 11.59 -16.93
N GLN A 46 -0.56 11.08 -16.90
CA GLN A 46 -0.13 9.98 -17.77
C GLN A 46 -0.62 8.65 -17.20
N THR A 47 -1.15 7.79 -18.06
CA THR A 47 -1.57 6.45 -17.66
C THR A 47 -0.35 5.62 -17.25
N ILE A 48 -0.44 4.98 -16.08
CA ILE A 48 0.58 4.09 -15.53
C ILE A 48 -0.04 2.72 -15.22
N PRO A 49 0.74 1.63 -15.26
CA PRO A 49 0.22 0.29 -14.96
C PRO A 49 -0.19 0.13 -13.49
N GLY A 50 0.40 0.93 -12.59
CA GLY A 50 0.11 0.92 -11.17
C GLY A 50 0.98 1.94 -10.43
N TYR A 51 0.69 2.13 -9.15
CA TYR A 51 1.44 3.03 -8.28
C TYR A 51 2.02 2.23 -7.12
N ASP A 52 3.33 1.98 -7.17
CA ASP A 52 4.01 1.14 -6.19
C ASP A 52 4.43 1.95 -4.96
N LEU A 53 3.92 1.54 -3.80
CA LEU A 53 4.23 2.11 -2.49
C LEU A 53 5.15 1.20 -1.66
N SER A 54 5.61 0.07 -2.20
CA SER A 54 6.31 -0.97 -1.44
C SER A 54 7.52 -0.41 -0.68
N ALA A 55 8.40 0.32 -1.36
CA ALA A 55 9.58 0.92 -0.72
C ALA A 55 9.22 1.97 0.36
N GLU A 56 8.16 2.77 0.14
CA GLU A 56 7.67 3.75 1.13
C GLU A 56 7.14 3.02 2.38
N ILE A 57 6.39 1.93 2.20
CA ILE A 57 5.86 1.14 3.30
C ILE A 57 6.97 0.42 4.04
N ASP A 58 7.90 -0.23 3.33
CA ASP A 58 9.00 -0.97 3.93
C ASP A 58 9.85 -0.03 4.81
N HIS A 59 10.10 1.20 4.37
CA HIS A 59 10.77 2.22 5.19
C HIS A 59 9.92 2.66 6.40
N LEU A 60 8.60 2.85 6.22
CA LEU A 60 7.69 3.28 7.29
C LEU A 60 7.57 2.25 8.42
N ILE A 61 7.68 0.96 8.10
CA ILE A 61 7.54 -0.13 9.07
C ILE A 61 8.89 -0.62 9.64
N GLN A 62 10.03 -0.02 9.25
CA GLN A 62 11.32 -0.35 9.84
C GLN A 62 11.27 -0.26 11.37
N GLY A 63 11.64 -1.35 12.04
CA GLY A 63 11.62 -1.47 13.51
C GLY A 63 10.27 -1.85 14.13
N ARG A 64 9.27 -2.22 13.33
CA ARG A 64 8.02 -2.83 13.80
C ARG A 64 8.07 -4.33 13.56
N GLU A 65 8.39 -5.10 14.61
CA GLU A 65 8.41 -6.57 14.62
C GLU A 65 7.24 -7.16 15.41
#